data_AF-A0A5A7RTE2-F1
#
_entry.id   AF-A0A5A7RTE2-F1
#
_cell.length_a   1.000
_cell.length_b   1.000
_cell.length_c   1.000
_cell.angle_alpha   90.00
_cell.angle_beta   90.00
_cell.angle_gamma   90.00
#
_symmetry.space_group_name_H-M   'P 1'
#
loop_
_entity.id
_entity.type
_entity.pdbx_description
1 polymer ?
#
loop_
_entity_poly.entity_id
_entity_poly.type
_entity_poly.pdbx_seq_one_letter_code
_entity_poly.pdbx_strand_id
1 'polypeptide(L)' 'MPEWETVEDSPFKYGDYTLYTKEVTLRGGRKQRIYFFSKNGKDDAEPCAKPEGYEIKVNEKTGLPFLKKSK' A
#
# COMPACT_ATOMS: atom_id res chain seq x y z
N MET A 1 -4.12 29.44 14.23
CA MET A 1 -4.13 27.99 14.03
C MET A 1 -3.85 27.73 12.56
N PRO A 2 -2.63 27.34 12.18
CA PRO A 2 -2.42 26.70 10.90
C PRO A 2 -2.65 25.19 11.03
N GLU A 3 -3.23 24.63 9.98
CA GLU A 3 -3.38 23.22 9.72
C GLU A 3 -2.07 22.46 9.98
N TRP A 4 -2.23 21.36 10.70
CA TRP A 4 -1.31 20.23 10.77
C TRP A 4 -0.55 20.06 9.44
N GLU A 5 0.77 20.22 9.52
CA GLU A 5 1.67 19.84 8.44
C GLU A 5 1.43 18.35 8.14
N THR A 6 0.98 18.08 6.91
CA THR A 6 1.05 16.76 6.28
C THR A 6 2.50 16.31 6.35
N VAL A 7 2.86 15.61 7.42
CA VAL A 7 4.15 14.94 7.56
C VAL A 7 4.32 14.04 6.35
N GLU A 8 5.27 14.40 5.49
CA GLU A 8 5.60 13.68 4.26
C GLU A 8 6.20 12.30 4.62
N ASP A 9 5.35 11.35 5.02
CA ASP A 9 5.69 9.94 4.98
C ASP A 9 5.76 9.55 3.49
N SER A 10 6.97 9.59 2.94
CA SER A 10 7.20 9.39 1.51
C SER A 10 6.61 8.06 1.04
N PRO A 11 5.60 8.07 0.14
CA PRO A 11 5.01 6.84 -0.38
C PRO A 11 6.07 5.94 -1.02
N PHE A 12 6.01 4.65 -0.74
CA PHE A 12 6.88 3.70 -1.43
C PHE A 12 6.44 3.54 -2.89
N LYS A 13 7.35 3.83 -3.83
CA LYS A 13 7.12 3.69 -5.28
C LYS A 13 7.99 2.58 -5.87
N TYR A 14 7.37 1.75 -6.71
CA TYR A 14 8.02 0.66 -7.42
C TYR A 14 7.65 0.75 -8.91
N GLY A 15 8.55 1.31 -9.71
CA GLY A 15 8.27 1.64 -11.12
C GLY A 15 7.13 2.66 -11.21
N ASP A 16 6.10 2.37 -12.01
CA ASP A 16 4.89 3.20 -12.10
C ASP A 16 3.89 2.98 -10.97
N TYR A 17 4.16 2.05 -10.05
CA TYR A 17 3.22 1.68 -9.00
C TYR A 17 3.58 2.35 -7.69
N THR A 18 2.56 2.89 -7.01
CA THR A 18 2.70 3.40 -5.63
C THR A 18 2.06 2.41 -4.67
N LEU A 19 2.69 2.21 -3.51
CA LEU A 19 2.14 1.38 -2.44
C LEU A 19 1.08 2.17 -1.68
N TYR A 20 -0.11 1.59 -1.60
CA TYR A 20 -1.22 2.09 -0.83
C TYR A 20 -1.63 1.09 0.23
N THR A 21 -2.20 1.61 1.32
CA THR A 21 -2.80 0.83 2.38
C THR A 21 -4.25 1.26 2.57
N LYS A 22 -5.12 0.31 2.89
CA LYS A 22 -6.49 0.62 3.28
C LYS A 22 -7.10 -0.44 4.16
N GLU A 23 -8.08 -0.05 4.94
CA GLU A 23 -8.92 -0.98 5.69
C GLU A 23 -10.06 -1.48 4.80
N VAL A 24 -10.12 -2.79 4.58
CA VAL A 24 -11.25 -3.44 3.92
C VAL A 24 -12.02 -4.29 4.92
N THR A 25 -13.34 -4.30 4.78
CA THR A 25 -14.20 -5.22 5.52
C THR A 25 -14.36 -6.49 4.69
N LEU A 26 -13.81 -7.61 5.16
CA LEU A 26 -13.95 -8.91 4.49
C LEU A 26 -15.36 -9.47 4.72
N ARG A 27 -15.78 -10.42 3.86
CA ARG A 27 -17.01 -11.19 4.08
C ARG A 27 -16.89 -11.94 5.41
N GLY A 28 -17.64 -11.47 6.42
CA GLY A 28 -17.54 -11.92 7.81
C GLY A 28 -17.42 -10.79 8.84
N GLY A 29 -17.43 -9.53 8.41
CA GLY A 29 -17.40 -8.37 9.31
C GLY A 29 -16.04 -8.06 9.91
N ARG A 30 -15.00 -8.83 9.53
CA ARG A 30 -13.62 -8.58 9.97
C ARG A 30 -13.01 -7.45 9.15
N LYS A 31 -12.55 -6.40 9.84
CA LYS A 31 -11.72 -5.36 9.25
C LYS A 31 -10.29 -5.91 9.10
N GLN A 32 -9.76 -5.84 7.88
CA GLN A 32 -8.39 -6.21 7.58
C GLN A 32 -7.72 -5.07 6.83
N ARG A 33 -6.58 -4.62 7.33
CA ARG A 33 -5.72 -3.70 6.60
C ARG A 33 -5.01 -4.47 5.49
N ILE A 34 -5.21 -4.05 4.26
CA ILE A 34 -4.54 -4.61 3.08
C ILE A 34 -3.58 -3.60 2.50
N TYR A 35 -2.52 -4.11 1.88
CA TYR A 35 -1.52 -3.32 1.19
C TYR A 35 -1.52 -3.73 -0.28
N PHE A 36 -1.53 -2.76 -1.18
CA PHE A 36 -1.63 -3.02 -2.61
C PHE A 36 -0.90 -1.95 -3.42
N PHE A 37 -0.43 -2.34 -4.58
CA PHE A 37 0.24 -1.44 -5.51
C PHE A 37 -0.75 -0.93 -6.56
N SER A 38 -0.75 0.39 -6.79
CA SER A 38 -1.67 1.03 -7.72
C SER A 38 -0.97 2.15 -8.49
N LYS A 39 -1.27 2.30 -9.78
CA LYS A 39 -0.75 3.41 -10.60
C LYS A 39 -1.55 4.69 -10.39
N ASN A 40 -2.87 4.56 -10.31
CA ASN A 40 -3.78 5.65 -9.94
C ASN A 40 -4.14 5.48 -8.47
N GLY A 41 -3.88 6.53 -7.67
CA GLY A 41 -4.35 6.59 -6.29
C GLY A 41 -5.86 6.40 -6.23
N LYS A 42 -6.33 5.87 -5.12
CA LYS A 42 -7.76 5.64 -4.91
C LYS A 42 -8.12 6.38 -3.63
N ASP A 43 -9.18 7.19 -3.64
CA ASP A 43 -9.58 8.02 -2.49
C ASP A 43 -9.67 7.22 -1.18
N ASP A 44 -10.12 5.96 -1.25
CA ASP A 44 -10.22 5.07 -0.09
C ASP A 44 -8.90 4.42 0.34
N ALA A 45 -7.75 4.89 -0.14
CA ALA A 45 -6.46 4.28 0.16
C ALA A 45 -5.36 5.32 0.35
N GLU A 46 -4.61 5.14 1.44
CA GLU A 46 -3.57 6.08 1.82
C GLU A 46 -2.22 5.62 1.27
N PRO A 47 -1.44 6.51 0.63
CA PRO A 47 -0.06 6.21 0.26
C PRO A 47 0.73 5.86 1.53
N CYS A 48 1.50 4.77 1.49
CA CYS A 48 2.23 4.32 2.66
C CYS A 48 3.62 3.80 2.31
N ALA A 49 4.55 3.95 3.23
CA ALA A 49 5.85 3.29 3.15
C ALA A 49 5.72 1.76 3.22
N LYS A 50 6.77 1.08 2.76
CA LYS A 50 6.87 -0.38 2.84
C LYS A 50 6.99 -0.80 4.31
N PRO A 51 6.07 -1.62 4.86
CA PRO A 51 6.21 -2.12 6.22
C PRO A 51 7.47 -3.00 6.36
N GLU A 52 8.14 -2.90 7.50
CA GLU A 52 9.28 -3.75 7.84
C GLU A 52 8.85 -5.23 7.90
N GLY A 53 9.72 -6.13 7.44
CA GLY A 53 9.40 -7.56 7.33
C GLY A 53 8.55 -7.95 6.10
N TYR A 54 8.30 -7.03 5.17
CA TYR A 54 7.70 -7.36 3.86
C TYR A 54 8.67 -7.05 2.72
N GLU A 55 8.76 -7.96 1.75
CA GLU A 55 9.52 -7.81 0.51
C GLU A 55 8.58 -7.56 -0.66
N ILE A 56 8.96 -6.68 -1.58
CA ILE A 56 8.23 -6.53 -2.84
C ILE A 56 8.71 -7.61 -3.80
N LYS A 57 7.77 -8.35 -4.37
CA LYS A 57 8.03 -9.20 -5.53
C LYS A 57 7.14 -8.80 -6.68
N VAL A 58 7.67 -8.83 -7.88
CA VAL A 58 6.90 -8.65 -9.10
C VAL A 58 6.50 -10.00 -9.61
N ASN A 59 5.21 -10.16 -9.89
CA ASN A 59 4.72 -11.40 -10.46
C ASN A 59 5.04 -11.41 -11.96
N GLU A 60 6.02 -12.19 -12.40
CA GLU A 60 6.53 -12.17 -13.79
C GLU A 60 5.44 -12.42 -14.84
N LYS A 61 4.40 -13.19 -14.51
CA LYS A 61 3.28 -13.49 -15.40
C LYS A 61 2.30 -12.33 -15.62
N THR A 62 2.16 -11.44 -14.64
CA THR A 62 1.15 -10.36 -14.68
C THR A 62 1.76 -8.96 -14.59
N GLY A 63 3.07 -8.86 -14.32
CA GLY A 63 3.78 -7.59 -14.09
C GLY A 63 3.35 -6.86 -12.81
N LEU A 64 2.48 -7.47 -11.99
CA LEU A 64 1.91 -6.80 -10.81
C LEU A 64 2.83 -6.98 -9.59
N PRO A 65 3.29 -5.88 -8.96
CA PRO A 65 4.03 -5.97 -7.71
C PRO A 65 3.10 -6.36 -6.56
N PHE A 66 3.59 -7.24 -5.69
CA PHE A 66 2.90 -7.69 -4.49
C PHE A 66 3.85 -7.73 -3.29
N LEU A 67 3.30 -7.51 -2.10
CA LEU A 67 4.05 -7.67 -0.85
C LEU A 67 4.05 -9.13 -0.45
N LYS A 68 5.24 -9.69 -0.28
CA LYS A 68 5.48 -11.00 0.31
C LYS A 68 5.99 -10.80 1.73
N LYS A 69 5.38 -11.47 2.70
CA LYS A 69 5.91 -11.49 4.06
C LYS A 69 7.28 -12.18 4.03
N SER A 70 8.34 -11.45 4.38
CA SER A 70 9.66 -12.03 4.63
C SER A 70 9.60 -12.66 6.02
N LYS A 71 10.10 -13.89 6.13
CA LYS A 71 9.89 -14.75 7.29
C LYS A 71 10.84 -14.38 8.43
#